data_AF-A0A0F9JP86-F1
#
_entry.id   AF-A0A0F9JP86-F1
#
_cell.length_a   1.000
_cell.length_b   1.000
_cell.length_c   1.000
_cell.angle_alpha   90.00
_cell.angle_beta   90.00
_cell.angle_gamma   90.00
#
_symmetry.space_group_name_H-M   'P 1'
#
loop_
_entity.id
_entity.type
_entity.pdbx_description
1 polymer ?
#
loop_
_entity_poly.entity_id
_entity_poly.type
_entity_poly.pdbx_seq_one_letter_code
_entity_poly.pdbx_strand_id
1 'polypeptide(L)'
;MGILIFISYATKDAELFHIAEIAEKLTQYNEIDDALYWQEDVDGNIITYMNKNLEKCDVILLFCSQNSLNSEPVQMEWTAAVAINKAIMPIFIYAEYIPPILKPLLGIKFDPSNMHKNIIELKKTIIKRIEKQKSEKNRGKDLLQDYHGIPVLNNEYNVIMELEFLIGKTIPIKSVNGHVISLKLNNCKLKSIPESIINLQSLSELDLSFNNLTSLPDNIGNLNSLTKFNLSNNVLKSIPDSIGDLSSLSTLNLSRNRLTSIPNSFFNLKSLSILYLNVNRLKLIPENIWNLHSLTDFDLSWNNLKLNKTTMKILKDYEKKGCKIDLTSHDEPLWSY
;
A
#
# COMPACT_ATOMS: atom_id res chain seq x y z
N MET A 1 -12.88 -16.70 -6.46
CA MET A 1 -12.55 -16.04 -7.73
C MET A 1 -13.59 -16.42 -8.73
N GLY A 2 -14.58 -15.54 -8.86
CA GLY A 2 -15.63 -15.70 -9.84
C GLY A 2 -15.19 -15.14 -11.20
N ILE A 3 -15.76 -15.69 -12.28
CA ILE A 3 -15.35 -15.43 -13.66
C ILE A 3 -16.53 -14.83 -14.43
N LEU A 4 -16.27 -13.71 -15.10
CA LEU A 4 -17.21 -13.10 -16.04
C LEU A 4 -16.76 -13.40 -17.47
N ILE A 5 -17.66 -13.94 -18.28
CA ILE A 5 -17.38 -14.29 -19.67
C ILE A 5 -18.18 -13.41 -20.62
N PHE A 6 -17.50 -12.84 -21.62
CA PHE A 6 -18.10 -12.11 -22.74
C PHE A 6 -17.78 -12.84 -24.03
N ILE A 7 -18.81 -13.09 -24.84
CA ILE A 7 -18.70 -13.75 -26.14
C ILE A 7 -19.21 -12.81 -27.22
N SER A 8 -18.34 -12.44 -28.16
CA SER A 8 -18.65 -11.57 -29.29
C SER A 8 -18.53 -12.34 -30.61
N TYR A 9 -19.41 -12.03 -31.55
CA TYR A 9 -19.35 -12.55 -32.92
C TYR A 9 -19.17 -11.42 -33.92
N ALA A 10 -18.51 -11.71 -35.05
CA ALA A 10 -18.35 -10.79 -36.17
C ALA A 10 -18.79 -11.48 -37.47
N THR A 11 -20.08 -11.42 -37.80
CA THR A 11 -20.65 -11.39 -39.18
C THR A 11 -22.17 -11.53 -39.15
N LYS A 12 -22.80 -11.06 -40.24
CA LYS A 12 -24.19 -10.58 -40.25
C LYS A 12 -25.30 -11.62 -40.27
N ASP A 13 -25.10 -12.86 -40.69
CA ASP A 13 -26.24 -13.78 -40.83
C ASP A 13 -25.82 -15.25 -40.66
N ALA A 14 -26.62 -15.99 -39.88
CA ALA A 14 -26.78 -17.45 -39.78
C ALA A 14 -26.31 -18.24 -38.53
N GLU A 15 -25.63 -17.66 -37.52
CA GLU A 15 -25.18 -18.46 -36.33
C GLU A 15 -25.54 -17.88 -34.95
N LEU A 16 -26.55 -17.01 -34.89
CA LEU A 16 -27.06 -16.43 -33.64
C LEU A 16 -27.60 -17.46 -32.63
N PHE A 17 -28.13 -18.59 -33.12
CA PHE A 17 -28.74 -19.61 -32.25
C PHE A 17 -27.74 -20.36 -31.37
N HIS A 18 -26.47 -20.46 -31.76
CA HIS A 18 -25.50 -21.27 -31.01
C HIS A 18 -24.81 -20.50 -29.87
N ILE A 19 -24.68 -19.17 -29.96
CA ILE A 19 -23.92 -18.40 -28.97
C ILE A 19 -24.73 -18.10 -27.71
N ALA A 20 -26.02 -17.79 -27.86
CA ALA A 20 -26.92 -17.63 -26.72
C ALA A 20 -27.01 -18.94 -25.91
N GLU A 21 -27.12 -20.08 -26.60
CA GLU A 21 -27.12 -21.40 -26.00
C GLU A 21 -25.79 -21.74 -25.31
N ILE A 22 -24.66 -21.32 -25.88
CA ILE A 22 -23.34 -21.46 -25.26
C ILE A 22 -23.26 -20.62 -23.98
N ALA A 23 -23.67 -19.34 -24.01
CA ALA A 23 -23.65 -18.47 -22.84
C ALA A 23 -24.53 -19.02 -21.71
N GLU A 24 -25.75 -19.47 -22.04
CA GLU A 24 -26.67 -20.08 -21.08
C GLU A 24 -26.14 -21.39 -20.49
N LYS A 25 -25.49 -22.24 -21.30
CA LYS A 25 -24.82 -23.45 -20.78
C LYS A 25 -23.65 -23.10 -19.87
N LEU A 26 -22.97 -21.99 -20.13
CA LEU A 26 -21.82 -21.56 -19.33
C LEU A 26 -22.23 -21.05 -17.95
N THR A 27 -23.36 -20.34 -17.83
CA THR A 27 -23.87 -19.87 -16.52
C THR A 27 -24.35 -21.00 -15.61
N GLN A 28 -24.57 -22.21 -16.15
CA GLN A 28 -24.92 -23.39 -15.34
C GLN A 28 -23.75 -23.95 -14.54
N TYR A 29 -22.51 -23.51 -14.82
CA TYR A 29 -21.33 -23.93 -14.07
C TYR A 29 -21.06 -22.99 -12.89
N ASN A 30 -20.98 -23.53 -11.69
CA ASN A 30 -20.81 -22.78 -10.43
C ASN A 30 -19.55 -21.88 -10.39
N GLU A 31 -18.59 -22.10 -11.27
CA GLU A 31 -17.35 -21.33 -11.38
C GLU A 31 -17.45 -20.06 -12.24
N ILE A 32 -18.57 -19.88 -12.95
CA ILE A 32 -18.86 -18.75 -13.85
C ILE A 32 -19.95 -17.93 -13.18
N ASP A 33 -19.63 -16.69 -12.82
CA ASP A 33 -20.60 -15.82 -12.15
C ASP A 33 -21.68 -15.37 -13.14
N ASP A 34 -21.26 -15.11 -14.39
CA ASP A 34 -22.14 -14.72 -15.47
C ASP A 34 -21.46 -14.92 -16.84
N ALA A 35 -22.25 -15.14 -17.89
CA ALA A 35 -21.79 -15.27 -19.27
C ALA A 35 -22.73 -14.52 -20.22
N LEU A 36 -22.17 -13.59 -20.98
CA LEU A 36 -22.91 -12.65 -21.82
C LEU A 36 -22.49 -12.78 -23.28
N TYR A 37 -23.44 -12.57 -24.19
CA TYR A 37 -23.21 -12.53 -25.63
C TYR A 37 -23.78 -11.26 -26.26
N TRP A 38 -23.31 -10.88 -27.46
CA TRP A 38 -23.74 -9.65 -28.14
C TRP A 38 -24.21 -9.89 -29.59
N GLN A 39 -25.31 -9.23 -29.94
CA GLN A 39 -25.79 -8.93 -31.30
C GLN A 39 -25.79 -7.40 -31.43
N GLU A 40 -25.26 -6.84 -32.53
CA GLU A 40 -25.44 -5.42 -32.86
C GLU A 40 -26.95 -5.12 -32.97
N ASP A 41 -27.56 -4.69 -31.87
CA ASP A 41 -28.77 -3.86 -31.95
C ASP A 41 -28.97 -2.99 -30.69
N VAL A 42 -29.37 -1.73 -30.96
CA VAL A 42 -29.84 -0.63 -30.09
C VAL A 42 -29.72 -0.87 -28.56
N ASP A 43 -28.60 -0.54 -27.90
CA ASP A 43 -28.48 0.66 -27.05
C ASP A 43 -27.01 0.91 -26.60
N GLY A 44 -26.06 0.38 -27.36
CA GLY A 44 -24.76 1.01 -27.58
C GLY A 44 -23.91 1.45 -26.38
N ASN A 45 -23.86 0.73 -25.24
CA ASN A 45 -22.83 1.00 -24.22
C ASN A 45 -22.44 -0.25 -23.38
N ILE A 46 -21.78 -1.21 -24.04
CA ILE A 46 -21.08 -2.34 -23.39
C ILE A 46 -20.09 -1.88 -22.31
N ILE A 47 -19.48 -0.70 -22.51
CA ILE A 47 -18.57 -0.05 -21.56
C ILE A 47 -19.27 0.20 -20.22
N THR A 48 -20.51 0.67 -20.24
CA THR A 48 -21.28 0.95 -19.01
C THR A 48 -21.62 -0.32 -18.24
N TYR A 49 -21.90 -1.43 -18.94
CA TYR A 49 -22.17 -2.71 -18.29
C TYR A 49 -20.89 -3.39 -17.78
N MET A 50 -19.81 -3.37 -18.55
CA MET A 50 -18.48 -3.82 -18.11
C MET A 50 -18.06 -3.05 -16.86
N ASN A 51 -18.18 -1.72 -16.86
CA ASN A 51 -17.86 -0.88 -15.69
C ASN A 51 -18.70 -1.22 -14.45
N LYS A 52 -19.97 -1.63 -14.60
CA LYS A 52 -20.81 -2.04 -13.47
C LYS A 52 -20.46 -3.40 -12.87
N ASN A 53 -19.80 -4.27 -13.63
CA ASN A 53 -19.52 -5.65 -13.20
C ASN A 53 -18.01 -5.96 -13.04
N LEU A 54 -17.13 -5.06 -13.51
CA LEU A 54 -15.66 -5.13 -13.33
C LEU A 54 -15.23 -5.21 -11.87
N GLU A 55 -15.99 -4.62 -10.95
CA GLU A 55 -15.71 -4.66 -9.51
C GLU A 55 -16.12 -6.00 -8.84
N LYS A 56 -16.98 -6.79 -9.50
CA LYS A 56 -17.56 -8.01 -8.92
C LYS A 56 -16.81 -9.28 -9.28
N CYS A 57 -15.99 -9.23 -10.32
CA CYS A 57 -15.31 -10.40 -10.87
C CYS A 57 -13.80 -10.21 -10.90
N ASP A 58 -13.06 -11.28 -10.63
CA ASP A 58 -11.60 -11.24 -10.57
C ASP A 58 -10.97 -11.39 -11.96
N VAL A 59 -11.68 -12.01 -12.90
CA VAL A 59 -11.23 -12.33 -14.26
C VAL A 59 -12.35 -12.09 -15.27
N ILE A 60 -12.01 -11.41 -16.36
CA ILE A 60 -12.86 -11.21 -17.53
C ILE A 60 -12.26 -11.96 -18.72
N LEU A 61 -13.08 -12.76 -19.39
CA LEU A 61 -12.74 -13.46 -20.63
C LEU A 61 -13.53 -12.88 -21.79
N LEU A 62 -12.85 -12.44 -22.85
CA LEU A 62 -13.45 -11.91 -24.07
C LEU A 62 -13.17 -12.89 -25.21
N PHE A 63 -14.22 -13.51 -25.76
CA PHE A 63 -14.12 -14.39 -26.93
C PHE A 63 -14.58 -13.65 -28.18
N CYS A 64 -13.80 -13.74 -29.27
CA CYS A 64 -14.17 -13.21 -30.58
C CYS A 64 -13.89 -14.26 -31.66
N SER A 65 -14.89 -14.55 -32.50
CA SER A 65 -14.71 -15.38 -33.70
C SER A 65 -14.32 -14.50 -34.90
N GLN A 66 -13.27 -14.87 -35.62
CA GLN A 66 -12.97 -14.30 -36.95
C GLN A 66 -13.37 -15.30 -38.03
N ASN A 67 -14.31 -14.94 -38.89
CA ASN A 67 -14.48 -15.62 -40.18
C ASN A 67 -13.75 -14.82 -41.26
N SER A 68 -12.76 -15.42 -41.92
CA SER A 68 -12.18 -14.84 -43.13
C SER A 68 -13.22 -14.92 -44.24
N LEU A 69 -13.54 -13.77 -44.83
CA LEU A 69 -14.62 -13.56 -45.81
C LEU A 69 -14.58 -14.40 -47.10
N ASN A 70 -13.68 -15.38 -47.28
CA ASN A 70 -13.57 -16.15 -48.53
C ASN A 70 -13.27 -17.64 -48.31
N SER A 71 -14.21 -18.48 -48.78
CA SER A 71 -14.13 -19.90 -49.19
C SER A 71 -13.85 -21.02 -48.16
N GLU A 72 -14.75 -22.02 -48.17
CA GLU A 72 -14.73 -23.35 -47.52
C GLU A 72 -14.86 -23.42 -45.98
N PRO A 73 -15.32 -24.55 -45.39
CA PRO A 73 -15.62 -24.63 -43.95
C PRO A 73 -14.31 -24.68 -43.16
N VAL A 74 -13.69 -23.52 -43.00
CA VAL A 74 -12.48 -23.34 -42.20
C VAL A 74 -12.89 -23.40 -40.73
N GLN A 75 -12.14 -24.20 -39.95
CA GLN A 75 -12.28 -24.32 -38.50
C GLN A 75 -12.43 -22.94 -37.85
N MET A 76 -13.48 -22.75 -37.05
CA MET A 76 -13.68 -21.53 -36.27
C MET A 76 -12.46 -21.25 -35.37
N GLU A 77 -11.70 -20.21 -35.67
CA GLU A 77 -10.65 -19.72 -34.77
C GLU A 77 -11.24 -18.69 -33.79
N TRP A 78 -11.40 -19.12 -32.54
CA TRP A 78 -11.80 -18.24 -31.44
C TRP A 78 -10.57 -17.58 -30.84
N THR A 79 -10.55 -16.25 -30.80
CA THR A 79 -9.51 -15.46 -30.14
C THR A 79 -10.01 -15.06 -28.76
N ALA A 80 -9.26 -15.39 -27.70
CA ALA A 80 -9.60 -15.04 -26.33
C ALA A 80 -8.68 -13.94 -25.77
N ALA A 81 -9.25 -12.88 -25.20
CA ALA A 81 -8.54 -11.88 -24.40
C ALA A 81 -8.90 -12.04 -22.92
N VAL A 82 -7.91 -11.91 -22.03
CA VAL A 82 -8.09 -12.08 -20.58
C VAL A 82 -7.69 -10.79 -19.86
N ALA A 83 -8.58 -10.26 -19.03
CA ALA A 83 -8.30 -9.17 -18.12
C ALA A 83 -8.42 -9.66 -16.66
N ILE A 84 -7.44 -9.34 -15.82
CA ILE A 84 -7.40 -9.73 -14.40
C ILE A 84 -7.42 -8.45 -13.57
N ASN A 85 -8.36 -8.32 -12.64
CA ASN A 85 -8.49 -7.09 -11.88
C ASN A 85 -7.41 -6.99 -10.79
N LYS A 86 -6.45 -6.08 -11.00
CA LYS A 86 -5.93 -5.12 -10.00
C LYS A 86 -5.20 -3.91 -10.61
N ALA A 87 -5.31 -3.66 -11.92
CA ALA A 87 -4.66 -2.51 -12.58
C ALA A 87 -5.26 -2.17 -13.97
N ILE A 88 -6.59 -2.02 -14.11
CA ILE A 88 -7.17 -1.68 -15.41
C ILE A 88 -7.97 -0.38 -15.32
N MET A 89 -7.32 0.70 -15.78
CA MET A 89 -7.97 1.95 -16.22
C MET A 89 -8.98 1.63 -17.36
N PRO A 90 -10.09 2.36 -17.49
CA PRO A 90 -11.11 2.08 -18.50
C PRO A 90 -10.52 2.25 -19.92
N ILE A 91 -10.33 1.15 -20.63
CA ILE A 91 -9.91 1.15 -22.05
C ILE A 91 -11.18 1.26 -22.89
N PHE A 92 -11.32 2.37 -23.61
CA PHE A 92 -12.27 2.52 -24.70
C PHE A 92 -11.89 1.56 -25.83
N ILE A 93 -12.78 0.63 -26.18
CA ILE A 93 -12.60 -0.25 -27.33
C ILE A 93 -13.50 0.28 -28.45
N TYR A 94 -12.91 0.97 -29.41
CA TYR A 94 -13.44 1.04 -30.78
C TYR A 94 -12.93 -0.18 -31.53
N ALA A 95 -13.79 -0.79 -32.36
CA ALA A 95 -13.57 -2.07 -33.03
C ALA A 95 -12.35 -2.13 -33.99
N GLU A 96 -11.61 -1.03 -34.18
CA GLU A 96 -10.43 -0.97 -35.05
C GLU A 96 -9.09 -0.90 -34.28
N TYR A 97 -9.10 -0.87 -32.94
CA TYR A 97 -7.88 -0.83 -32.14
C TYR A 97 -7.98 -1.80 -30.96
N ILE A 98 -7.68 -3.07 -31.21
CA ILE A 98 -7.23 -3.97 -30.13
C ILE A 98 -5.78 -3.54 -29.81
N PRO A 99 -5.49 -2.99 -28.61
CA PRO A 99 -4.14 -2.60 -28.26
C PRO A 99 -3.17 -3.79 -28.43
N PRO A 100 -1.93 -3.58 -28.92
CA PRO A 100 -0.92 -4.64 -29.08
C PRO A 100 -0.66 -5.47 -27.81
N ILE A 101 -1.06 -4.97 -26.65
CA ILE A 101 -1.01 -5.66 -25.35
C ILE A 101 -1.95 -6.88 -25.28
N LEU A 102 -2.92 -6.98 -26.19
CA LEU A 102 -3.94 -8.04 -26.27
C LEU A 102 -3.68 -9.05 -27.42
N LYS A 103 -2.48 -9.09 -28.00
CA LYS A 103 -2.03 -10.18 -28.89
C LYS A 103 -1.01 -11.10 -28.17
N PRO A 104 -0.98 -12.39 -28.53
CA PRO A 104 -1.55 -13.49 -27.76
C PRO A 104 -0.83 -13.73 -26.41
N LEU A 105 -1.50 -13.48 -25.29
CA LEU A 105 -0.91 -13.77 -23.97
C LEU A 105 -0.93 -15.26 -23.57
N LEU A 106 -1.56 -16.14 -24.36
CA LEU A 106 -1.54 -17.58 -24.15
C LEU A 106 -1.69 -18.31 -25.49
N GLY A 107 -0.70 -19.14 -25.87
CA GLY A 107 -0.76 -20.05 -27.00
C GLY A 107 -1.71 -21.24 -26.76
N ILE A 108 -2.89 -21.01 -26.22
CA ILE A 108 -3.93 -22.03 -26.03
C ILE A 108 -4.81 -22.01 -27.29
N LYS A 109 -4.79 -23.10 -28.07
CA LYS A 109 -5.77 -23.33 -29.13
C LYS A 109 -7.11 -23.68 -28.48
N PHE A 110 -8.15 -22.90 -28.73
CA PHE A 110 -9.49 -23.16 -28.21
C PHE A 110 -10.22 -24.16 -29.10
N ASP A 111 -10.65 -25.28 -28.51
CA ASP A 111 -11.58 -26.22 -29.15
C ASP A 111 -13.04 -25.82 -28.83
N PRO A 112 -13.84 -25.37 -29.81
CA PRO A 112 -15.24 -24.97 -29.60
C PRO A 112 -16.12 -26.10 -29.05
N SER A 113 -15.78 -27.36 -29.34
CA SER A 113 -16.55 -28.53 -28.89
C SER A 113 -16.38 -28.85 -27.41
N ASN A 114 -15.45 -28.18 -26.71
CA ASN A 114 -15.09 -28.49 -25.32
C ASN A 114 -14.82 -27.24 -24.46
N MET A 115 -15.66 -26.21 -24.62
CA MET A 115 -15.48 -24.89 -24.03
C MET A 115 -15.31 -24.90 -22.50
N HIS A 116 -16.05 -25.76 -21.79
CA HIS A 116 -15.93 -25.91 -20.33
C HIS A 116 -14.53 -26.38 -19.90
N LYS A 117 -13.94 -27.35 -20.61
CA LYS A 117 -12.60 -27.85 -20.34
C LYS A 117 -11.53 -26.77 -20.57
N ASN A 118 -11.69 -25.99 -21.65
CA ASN A 118 -10.79 -24.89 -21.97
C ASN A 118 -10.82 -23.80 -20.88
N ILE A 119 -11.99 -23.48 -20.34
CA ILE A 119 -12.16 -22.50 -19.25
C ILE A 119 -11.49 -23.00 -17.96
N ILE A 120 -11.63 -24.29 -17.61
CA ILE A 120 -10.95 -24.88 -16.44
C ILE A 120 -9.43 -24.82 -16.59
N GLU A 121 -8.90 -25.17 -17.77
CA GLU A 121 -7.46 -25.14 -18.04
C GLU A 121 -6.89 -23.72 -18.04
N LEU A 122 -7.65 -22.76 -18.57
CA LEU A 122 -7.34 -21.35 -18.50
C LEU A 122 -7.31 -20.84 -17.05
N LYS A 123 -8.33 -21.17 -16.24
CA LYS A 123 -8.39 -20.82 -14.81
C LYS A 123 -7.19 -21.38 -14.05
N LYS A 124 -6.84 -22.65 -14.27
CA LYS A 124 -5.65 -23.29 -13.67
C LYS A 124 -4.37 -22.56 -14.08
N THR A 125 -4.25 -22.18 -15.35
CA THR A 125 -3.08 -21.48 -15.89
C THR A 125 -2.95 -20.06 -15.32
N ILE A 126 -4.07 -19.34 -15.18
CA ILE A 126 -4.14 -18.01 -14.58
C ILE A 126 -3.78 -18.07 -13.09
N ILE A 127 -4.39 -18.99 -12.31
CA ILE A 127 -4.08 -19.19 -10.88
C ILE A 127 -2.60 -19.50 -10.70
N LYS A 128 -2.07 -20.47 -11.47
CA LYS A 128 -0.64 -20.83 -11.42
C LYS A 128 0.26 -19.65 -11.75
N ARG A 129 -0.12 -18.77 -12.68
CA ARG A 129 0.62 -17.54 -13.01
C ARG A 129 0.49 -16.46 -11.94
N ILE A 130 -0.68 -16.29 -11.32
CA ILE A 130 -0.87 -15.36 -10.18
C ILE A 130 -0.06 -15.83 -8.98
N GLU A 131 -0.09 -17.13 -8.67
CA GLU A 131 0.74 -17.74 -7.62
C GLU A 131 2.22 -17.62 -7.94
N LYS A 132 2.62 -17.84 -9.21
CA LYS A 132 3.97 -17.61 -9.69
C LYS A 132 4.37 -16.15 -9.52
N GLN A 133 3.55 -15.18 -9.93
CA GLN A 133 3.80 -13.74 -9.75
C GLN A 133 3.85 -13.32 -8.27
N LYS A 134 3.00 -13.89 -7.41
CA LYS A 134 3.08 -13.68 -5.95
C LYS A 134 4.37 -14.27 -5.38
N SER A 135 4.79 -15.44 -5.87
CA SER A 135 6.06 -16.07 -5.49
C SER A 135 7.29 -15.34 -6.05
N GLU A 136 7.15 -14.68 -7.21
CA GLU A 136 8.16 -13.85 -7.88
C GLU A 136 8.27 -12.46 -7.23
N LYS A 137 7.16 -11.92 -6.71
CA LYS A 137 7.15 -10.71 -5.85
C LYS A 137 7.88 -10.96 -4.52
N ASN A 138 7.94 -12.22 -4.05
CA ASN A 138 8.75 -12.67 -2.92
C ASN A 138 10.15 -13.20 -3.32
N ARG A 139 10.46 -13.25 -4.63
CA ARG A 139 11.74 -13.72 -5.21
C ARG A 139 12.38 -12.66 -6.10
N GLY A 140 12.13 -11.39 -5.80
CA GLY A 140 13.06 -10.34 -6.20
C GLY A 140 14.40 -10.66 -5.54
N LYS A 141 15.32 -11.30 -6.28
CA LYS A 141 16.72 -10.94 -6.16
C LYS A 141 16.85 -9.50 -6.66
N ASP A 142 16.29 -8.55 -5.91
CA ASP A 142 16.96 -7.36 -5.44
C ASP A 142 18.20 -6.99 -6.26
N LEU A 143 17.95 -6.50 -7.48
CA LEU A 143 18.98 -5.79 -8.22
C LEU A 143 19.33 -4.56 -7.39
N LEU A 144 20.59 -4.50 -6.96
CA LEU A 144 21.15 -3.34 -6.28
C LEU A 144 21.27 -2.21 -7.30
N GLN A 145 20.65 -1.09 -7.01
CA GLN A 145 20.88 0.19 -7.65
C GLN A 145 22.03 0.91 -6.96
N ASP A 146 22.81 1.65 -7.74
CA ASP A 146 23.86 2.50 -7.20
C ASP A 146 23.30 3.90 -6.90
N TYR A 147 23.10 4.18 -5.61
CA TYR A 147 22.73 5.51 -5.14
C TYR A 147 24.00 6.25 -4.69
N HIS A 148 24.63 6.97 -5.62
CA HIS A 148 25.84 7.77 -5.34
C HIS A 148 26.99 6.99 -4.67
N GLY A 149 27.25 5.77 -5.13
CA GLY A 149 28.25 4.86 -4.56
C GLY A 149 27.72 3.97 -3.43
N ILE A 150 26.42 4.06 -3.10
CA ILE A 150 25.77 3.27 -2.06
C ILE A 150 24.85 2.24 -2.73
N PRO A 151 25.10 0.93 -2.57
CA PRO A 151 24.21 -0.08 -3.11
C PRO A 151 22.90 -0.11 -2.32
N VAL A 152 21.77 -0.01 -3.04
CA VAL A 152 20.43 -0.01 -2.47
C VAL A 152 19.50 -0.91 -3.27
N LEU A 153 18.60 -1.64 -2.62
CA LEU A 153 17.59 -2.42 -3.31
C LEU A 153 16.71 -1.55 -4.20
N ASN A 154 16.34 -2.02 -5.40
CA ASN A 154 15.57 -1.24 -6.36
C ASN A 154 14.25 -0.66 -5.80
N ASN A 155 13.54 -1.41 -4.95
CA ASN A 155 12.33 -0.93 -4.28
C ASN A 155 12.61 0.21 -3.29
N GLU A 156 13.68 0.11 -2.49
CA GLU A 156 14.09 1.13 -1.54
C GLU A 156 14.70 2.37 -2.24
N TYR A 157 15.41 2.15 -3.35
CA TYR A 157 15.92 3.21 -4.23
C TYR A 157 14.78 4.11 -4.72
N ASN A 158 13.66 3.52 -5.17
CA ASN A 158 12.50 4.31 -5.61
C ASN A 158 11.93 5.20 -4.49
N VAL A 159 11.93 4.73 -3.24
CA VAL A 159 11.52 5.54 -2.08
C VAL A 159 12.47 6.72 -1.88
N ILE A 160 13.77 6.50 -2.01
CA ILE A 160 14.77 7.57 -1.90
C ILE A 160 14.58 8.61 -3.02
N MET A 161 14.37 8.17 -4.26
CA MET A 161 14.13 9.09 -5.38
C MET A 161 12.85 9.92 -5.20
N GLU A 162 11.78 9.32 -4.67
CA GLU A 162 10.55 10.05 -4.34
C GLU A 162 10.81 11.13 -3.28
N LEU A 163 11.57 10.79 -2.23
CA LEU A 163 11.98 11.76 -1.21
C LEU A 163 12.86 12.87 -1.78
N GLU A 164 13.83 12.55 -2.63
CA GLU A 164 14.70 13.55 -3.26
C GLU A 164 13.89 14.51 -4.12
N PHE A 165 12.93 13.98 -4.88
CA PHE A 165 12.02 14.79 -5.68
C PHE A 165 11.24 15.78 -4.82
N LEU A 166 10.75 15.35 -3.64
CA LEU A 166 10.04 16.22 -2.70
C LEU A 166 10.93 17.29 -2.08
N ILE A 167 12.21 16.99 -1.85
CA ILE A 167 13.13 17.88 -1.13
C ILE A 167 13.92 18.78 -2.10
N GLY A 168 14.09 18.35 -3.35
CA GLY A 168 14.87 19.03 -4.37
C GLY A 168 16.38 18.95 -4.17
N LYS A 169 16.87 17.97 -3.41
CA LYS A 169 18.31 17.73 -3.17
C LYS A 169 18.58 16.27 -2.84
N THR A 170 19.85 15.89 -2.94
CA THR A 170 20.32 14.57 -2.56
C THR A 170 20.22 14.32 -1.06
N ILE A 171 19.88 13.10 -0.68
CA ILE A 171 19.62 12.71 0.71
C ILE A 171 20.76 11.83 1.24
N PRO A 172 21.32 12.15 2.42
CA PRO A 172 22.26 11.25 3.06
C PRO A 172 21.57 9.98 3.57
N ILE A 173 22.00 8.83 3.06
CA ILE A 173 21.54 7.51 3.51
C ILE A 173 22.70 6.65 4.01
N LYS A 174 22.38 5.62 4.79
CA LYS A 174 23.29 4.47 5.02
C LYS A 174 22.57 3.19 4.65
N SER A 175 23.28 2.32 3.94
CA SER A 175 22.79 1.00 3.53
C SER A 175 23.70 -0.11 4.04
N VAL A 176 23.12 -1.27 4.39
CA VAL A 176 23.82 -2.52 4.71
C VAL A 176 23.19 -3.63 3.89
N ASN A 177 24.00 -4.33 3.10
CA ASN A 177 23.54 -5.40 2.20
C ASN A 177 22.41 -4.96 1.25
N GLY A 178 22.41 -3.70 0.82
CA GLY A 178 21.37 -3.14 -0.05
C GLY A 178 20.18 -2.52 0.68
N HIS A 179 20.02 -2.77 1.98
CA HIS A 179 18.93 -2.22 2.76
C HIS A 179 19.32 -0.91 3.45
N VAL A 180 18.50 0.13 3.28
CA VAL A 180 18.61 1.40 3.98
C VAL A 180 18.33 1.19 5.47
N ILE A 181 19.33 1.46 6.29
CA ILE A 181 19.26 1.31 7.74
C ILE A 181 19.17 2.66 8.47
N SER A 182 19.58 3.76 7.83
CA SER A 182 19.56 5.10 8.42
C SER A 182 19.23 6.12 7.35
N LEU A 183 18.23 6.96 7.64
CA LEU A 183 17.71 7.98 6.75
C LEU A 183 17.60 9.31 7.50
N LYS A 184 18.38 10.32 7.06
CA LYS A 184 18.41 11.64 7.68
C LYS A 184 17.78 12.68 6.76
N LEU A 185 16.61 13.14 7.15
CA LEU A 185 15.76 14.10 6.43
C LEU A 185 15.53 15.37 7.26
N ASN A 186 16.46 15.68 8.17
CA ASN A 186 16.35 16.85 9.01
C ASN A 186 16.55 18.15 8.22
N ASN A 187 15.78 19.20 8.56
CA ASN A 187 15.87 20.50 7.87
C ASN A 187 15.65 20.42 6.35
N CYS A 188 14.60 19.71 5.94
CA CYS A 188 14.21 19.50 4.54
C CYS A 188 12.94 20.26 4.14
N LYS A 189 12.37 21.08 5.05
CA LYS A 189 11.13 21.84 4.85
C LYS A 189 9.92 20.97 4.48
N LEU A 190 9.96 19.68 4.80
CA LEU A 190 8.91 18.72 4.49
C LEU A 190 7.60 19.08 5.21
N LYS A 191 6.47 19.03 4.50
CA LYS A 191 5.13 19.14 5.09
C LYS A 191 4.48 17.77 5.35
N SER A 192 4.90 16.77 4.59
CA SER A 192 4.53 15.36 4.70
C SER A 192 5.69 14.49 4.24
N ILE A 193 5.60 13.19 4.50
CA ILE A 193 6.46 12.15 3.92
C ILE A 193 5.58 11.19 3.12
N PRO A 194 6.09 10.55 2.06
CA PRO A 194 5.31 9.64 1.24
C PRO A 194 4.97 8.35 1.99
N GLU A 195 3.83 7.73 1.66
CA GLU A 195 3.44 6.44 2.25
C GLU A 195 4.45 5.33 1.95
N SER A 196 5.15 5.44 0.82
CA SER A 196 6.19 4.51 0.38
C SER A 196 7.36 4.38 1.36
N ILE A 197 7.52 5.31 2.31
CA ILE A 197 8.52 5.24 3.38
C ILE A 197 8.45 3.92 4.15
N ILE A 198 7.27 3.32 4.27
CA ILE A 198 7.07 2.04 4.95
C ILE A 198 7.77 0.88 4.25
N ASN A 199 8.20 1.03 2.99
CA ASN A 199 8.93 -0.02 2.27
C ASN A 199 10.39 -0.17 2.75
N LEU A 200 10.91 0.77 3.54
CA LEU A 200 12.24 0.69 4.15
C LEU A 200 12.20 -0.21 5.41
N GLN A 201 11.91 -1.49 5.23
CA GLN A 201 11.63 -2.45 6.32
C GLN A 201 12.81 -2.67 7.29
N SER A 202 14.03 -2.42 6.82
CA SER A 202 15.27 -2.52 7.61
C SER A 202 15.68 -1.19 8.26
N LEU A 203 14.89 -0.13 8.10
CA LEU A 203 15.22 1.20 8.61
C LEU A 203 15.28 1.18 10.13
N SER A 204 16.47 1.43 10.67
CA SER A 204 16.74 1.42 12.12
C SER A 204 16.75 2.82 12.73
N GLU A 205 17.09 3.84 11.93
CA GLU A 205 17.15 5.24 12.36
C GLU A 205 16.47 6.15 11.33
N LEU A 206 15.48 6.92 11.78
CA LEU A 206 14.79 7.92 10.96
C LEU A 206 14.83 9.28 11.66
N ASP A 207 15.48 10.26 11.02
CA ASP A 207 15.52 11.64 11.50
C ASP A 207 14.72 12.56 10.58
N LEU A 208 13.58 13.02 11.06
CA LEU A 208 12.67 13.97 10.43
C LEU A 208 12.62 15.31 11.17
N SER A 209 13.61 15.60 12.00
CA SER A 209 13.61 16.81 12.83
C SER A 209 13.74 18.10 12.02
N PHE A 210 13.28 19.23 12.59
CA PHE A 210 13.35 20.55 11.95
C PHE A 210 12.67 20.60 10.58
N ASN A 211 11.46 20.06 10.49
CA ASN A 211 10.60 20.14 9.30
C ASN A 211 9.27 20.84 9.65
N ASN A 212 8.35 20.87 8.69
CA ASN A 212 7.02 21.44 8.85
C ASN A 212 5.94 20.35 8.81
N LEU A 213 6.26 19.15 9.29
CA LEU A 213 5.35 18.00 9.21
C LEU A 213 4.06 18.27 9.98
N THR A 214 2.93 18.12 9.30
CA THR A 214 1.59 18.25 9.90
C THR A 214 0.98 16.91 10.29
N SER A 215 1.42 15.83 9.66
CA SER A 215 0.98 14.46 9.90
C SER A 215 2.09 13.46 9.52
N LEU A 216 1.89 12.20 9.92
CA LEU A 216 2.66 11.04 9.50
C LEU A 216 1.75 10.10 8.71
N PRO A 217 2.29 9.20 7.87
CA PRO A 217 1.52 8.14 7.24
C PRO A 217 0.81 7.27 8.28
N ASP A 218 -0.43 6.87 8.01
CA ASP A 218 -1.24 6.08 8.94
C ASP A 218 -0.61 4.72 9.28
N ASN A 219 0.25 4.20 8.40
CA ASN A 219 0.94 2.91 8.54
C ASN A 219 2.41 3.05 8.99
N ILE A 220 2.79 4.16 9.65
CA ILE A 220 4.18 4.35 10.11
C ILE A 220 4.67 3.21 11.01
N GLY A 221 3.76 2.55 11.74
CA GLY A 221 4.01 1.36 12.54
C GLY A 221 4.64 0.17 11.81
N ASN A 222 4.55 0.12 10.49
CA ASN A 222 5.11 -0.98 9.69
C ASN A 222 6.66 -0.97 9.62
N LEU A 223 7.32 0.07 10.15
CA LEU A 223 8.77 0.16 10.26
C LEU A 223 9.27 -0.61 11.49
N ASN A 224 9.05 -1.93 11.52
CA ASN A 224 9.28 -2.78 12.70
C ASN A 224 10.73 -2.80 13.20
N SER A 225 11.70 -2.50 12.32
CA SER A 225 13.13 -2.42 12.65
C SER A 225 13.55 -1.08 13.25
N LEU A 226 12.66 -0.09 13.31
CA LEU A 226 12.99 1.27 13.72
C LEU A 226 13.30 1.32 15.21
N THR A 227 14.52 1.72 15.54
CA THR A 227 15.02 1.81 16.93
C THR A 227 15.13 3.24 17.42
N LYS A 228 15.37 4.21 16.51
CA LYS A 228 15.44 5.64 16.81
C LYS A 228 14.60 6.43 15.83
N PHE A 229 13.69 7.22 16.38
CA PHE A 229 12.81 8.07 15.58
C PHE A 229 12.81 9.49 16.13
N ASN A 230 13.36 10.43 15.35
CA ASN A 230 13.40 11.84 15.71
C ASN A 230 12.40 12.64 14.86
N LEU A 231 11.40 13.19 15.51
CA LEU A 231 10.33 14.02 14.94
C LEU A 231 10.33 15.43 15.56
N SER A 232 11.39 15.80 16.28
CA SER A 232 11.44 17.07 16.99
C SER A 232 11.38 18.28 16.07
N ASN A 233 10.92 19.43 16.58
CA ASN A 233 10.82 20.67 15.80
C ASN A 233 9.99 20.49 14.52
N ASN A 234 8.73 20.09 14.71
CA ASN A 234 7.73 19.97 13.65
C ASN A 234 6.43 20.68 14.10
N VAL A 235 5.34 20.53 13.35
CA VAL A 235 4.03 21.13 13.69
C VAL A 235 2.94 20.06 13.87
N LEU A 236 3.33 18.86 14.27
CA LEU A 236 2.44 17.72 14.49
C LEU A 236 1.42 18.06 15.59
N LYS A 237 0.13 17.84 15.30
CA LYS A 237 -0.97 18.00 16.27
C LYS A 237 -1.39 16.67 16.90
N SER A 238 -1.17 15.58 16.18
CA SER A 238 -1.45 14.20 16.57
C SER A 238 -0.38 13.27 15.98
N ILE A 239 -0.36 12.04 16.47
CA ILE A 239 0.45 10.93 15.97
C ILE A 239 -0.53 9.78 15.63
N PRO A 240 -0.36 9.07 14.50
CA PRO A 240 -1.24 7.97 14.13
C PRO A 240 -1.18 6.81 15.15
N ASP A 241 -2.27 6.05 15.27
CA ASP A 241 -2.36 4.93 16.20
C ASP A 241 -1.31 3.84 15.91
N SER A 242 -0.90 3.65 14.65
CA SER A 242 0.13 2.67 14.31
C SER A 242 1.50 2.95 14.92
N ILE A 243 1.75 4.13 15.50
CA ILE A 243 3.00 4.38 16.25
C ILE A 243 3.24 3.32 17.34
N GLY A 244 2.17 2.78 17.91
CA GLY A 244 2.25 1.71 18.92
C GLY A 244 2.81 0.39 18.42
N ASP A 245 2.86 0.19 17.10
CA ASP A 245 3.31 -1.06 16.47
C ASP A 245 4.83 -1.08 16.24
N LEU A 246 5.53 0.04 16.49
CA LEU A 246 6.99 0.15 16.42
C LEU A 246 7.67 -0.60 17.58
N SER A 247 7.59 -1.93 17.56
CA SER A 247 8.00 -2.82 18.65
C SER A 247 9.48 -2.74 19.04
N SER A 248 10.36 -2.37 18.10
CA SER A 248 11.80 -2.21 18.33
C SER A 248 12.21 -0.79 18.79
N LEU A 249 11.26 0.15 18.88
CA LEU A 249 11.58 1.55 19.11
C LEU A 249 12.11 1.76 20.52
N SER A 250 13.35 2.23 20.61
CA SER A 250 14.06 2.48 21.87
C SER A 250 14.16 3.96 22.21
N THR A 251 14.18 4.83 21.19
CA THR A 251 14.29 6.27 21.35
C THR A 251 13.27 6.97 20.46
N LEU A 252 12.42 7.80 21.08
CA LEU A 252 11.43 8.60 20.37
C LEU A 252 11.53 10.06 20.84
N ASN A 253 11.85 10.96 19.90
CA ASN A 253 11.88 12.39 20.17
C ASN A 253 10.74 13.10 19.42
N LEU A 254 9.74 13.55 20.17
CA LEU A 254 8.58 14.31 19.72
C LEU A 254 8.60 15.75 20.26
N SER A 255 9.74 16.20 20.79
CA SER A 255 9.87 17.52 21.39
C SER A 255 9.57 18.65 20.40
N ARG A 256 9.14 19.82 20.89
CA ARG A 256 8.89 21.01 20.06
C ARG A 256 7.92 20.72 18.91
N ASN A 257 6.74 20.20 19.27
CA ASN A 257 5.61 19.98 18.38
C ASN A 257 4.35 20.70 18.93
N ARG A 258 3.17 20.37 18.41
CA ARG A 258 1.89 20.96 18.84
C ARG A 258 0.93 19.90 19.37
N LEU A 259 1.46 18.79 19.90
CA LEU A 259 0.67 17.65 20.36
C LEU A 259 -0.21 18.06 21.54
N THR A 260 -1.50 17.73 21.46
CA THR A 260 -2.46 17.96 22.54
C THR A 260 -2.80 16.69 23.32
N SER A 261 -2.55 15.53 22.71
CA SER A 261 -2.78 14.19 23.26
C SER A 261 -1.80 13.20 22.63
N ILE A 262 -1.76 11.99 23.21
CA ILE A 262 -0.99 10.85 22.74
C ILE A 262 -1.98 9.69 22.55
N PRO A 263 -1.89 8.91 21.45
CA PRO A 263 -2.80 7.78 21.22
C PRO A 263 -2.63 6.66 22.27
N ASN A 264 -3.68 5.88 22.51
CA ASN A 264 -3.63 4.77 23.48
C ASN A 264 -2.67 3.65 23.04
N SER A 265 -2.46 3.48 21.75
CA SER A 265 -1.49 2.51 21.21
C SER A 265 -0.04 2.85 21.58
N PHE A 266 0.27 4.11 21.90
CA PHE A 266 1.61 4.55 22.28
C PHE A 266 2.18 3.76 23.47
N PHE A 267 1.31 3.24 24.33
CA PHE A 267 1.67 2.43 25.51
C PHE A 267 2.01 0.96 25.17
N ASN A 268 1.99 0.60 23.89
CA ASN A 268 2.47 -0.67 23.36
C ASN A 268 3.97 -0.66 23.03
N LEU A 269 4.63 0.50 23.07
CA LEU A 269 6.06 0.67 22.83
C LEU A 269 6.93 0.10 23.97
N LYS A 270 6.97 -1.24 24.11
CA LYS A 270 7.61 -1.92 25.27
C LYS A 270 9.12 -1.74 25.35
N SER A 271 9.78 -1.51 24.22
CA SER A 271 11.23 -1.31 24.13
C SER A 271 11.66 0.14 24.37
N LEU A 272 10.71 1.07 24.55
CA LEU A 272 11.02 2.50 24.60
C LEU A 272 11.74 2.86 25.91
N SER A 273 12.94 3.40 25.75
CA SER A 273 13.83 3.79 26.86
C SER A 273 13.94 5.31 27.01
N ILE A 274 13.97 6.03 25.89
CA ILE A 274 14.11 7.49 25.87
C ILE A 274 12.89 8.08 25.17
N LEU A 275 12.18 8.95 25.87
CA LEU A 275 11.01 9.64 25.35
C LEU A 275 11.09 11.13 25.65
N TYR A 276 11.15 11.95 24.59
CA TYR A 276 11.09 13.40 24.71
C TYR A 276 9.79 13.92 24.13
N LEU A 277 8.97 14.53 24.99
CA LEU A 277 7.68 15.14 24.68
C LEU A 277 7.65 16.62 25.10
N ASN A 278 8.79 17.18 25.49
CA ASN A 278 8.88 18.55 25.94
C ASN A 278 8.53 19.58 24.86
N VAL A 279 8.09 20.76 25.28
CA VAL A 279 7.65 21.84 24.39
C VAL A 279 6.52 21.36 23.47
N ASN A 280 5.44 20.89 24.08
CA ASN A 280 4.20 20.49 23.41
C ASN A 280 3.00 21.16 24.12
N ARG A 281 1.77 20.73 23.81
CA ARG A 281 0.52 21.28 24.37
C ARG A 281 -0.26 20.20 25.13
N LEU A 282 0.44 19.19 25.66
CA LEU A 282 -0.19 18.10 26.39
C LEU A 282 -0.85 18.64 27.66
N LYS A 283 -2.10 18.23 27.90
CA LYS A 283 -2.87 18.63 29.08
C LYS A 283 -2.88 17.58 30.18
N LEU A 284 -2.76 16.31 29.78
CA LEU A 284 -2.86 15.16 30.65
C LEU A 284 -1.81 14.14 30.22
N ILE A 285 -1.32 13.39 31.19
CA ILE A 285 -0.60 12.14 30.94
C ILE A 285 -1.58 11.02 31.31
N PRO A 286 -1.96 10.16 30.37
CA PRO A 286 -2.90 9.10 30.68
C PRO A 286 -2.24 8.03 31.57
N GLU A 287 -3.04 7.38 32.42
CA GLU A 287 -2.54 6.49 33.49
C GLU A 287 -1.82 5.24 32.97
N ASN A 288 -2.12 4.84 31.73
CA ASN A 288 -1.45 3.78 31.00
C ASN A 288 0.01 4.11 30.60
N ILE A 289 0.53 5.32 30.88
CA ILE A 289 1.97 5.63 30.75
C ILE A 289 2.84 4.62 31.49
N TRP A 290 2.35 4.05 32.62
CA TRP A 290 3.02 3.01 33.39
C TRP A 290 3.42 1.76 32.59
N ASN A 291 2.75 1.50 31.47
CA ASN A 291 3.03 0.35 30.59
C ASN A 291 4.36 0.46 29.83
N LEU A 292 4.99 1.64 29.83
CA LEU A 292 6.32 1.87 29.24
C LEU A 292 7.40 1.52 30.27
N HIS A 293 7.53 0.24 30.60
CA HIS A 293 8.36 -0.22 31.72
C HIS A 293 9.86 0.02 31.56
N SER A 294 10.32 0.25 30.32
CA SER A 294 11.74 0.38 29.97
C SER A 294 12.26 1.83 30.00
N LEU A 295 11.41 2.83 30.31
CA LEU A 295 11.81 4.24 30.28
C LEU A 295 12.91 4.55 31.32
N THR A 296 14.00 5.14 30.84
CA THR A 296 15.12 5.66 31.64
C THR A 296 15.22 7.19 31.58
N ASP A 297 14.74 7.80 30.50
CA ASP A 297 14.77 9.24 30.31
C ASP A 297 13.44 9.70 29.73
N PHE A 298 12.73 10.55 30.47
CA PHE A 298 11.39 11.01 30.13
C PHE A 298 11.24 12.52 30.34
N ASP A 299 11.24 13.27 29.24
CA ASP A 299 11.10 14.73 29.29
C ASP A 299 9.69 15.16 28.87
N LEU A 300 8.98 15.77 29.81
CA LEU A 300 7.64 16.33 29.65
C LEU A 300 7.61 17.84 29.92
N SER A 301 8.77 18.45 30.15
CA SER A 301 8.89 19.88 30.45
C SER A 301 8.21 20.73 29.38
N TRP A 302 7.80 21.94 29.74
CA TRP A 302 7.18 22.88 28.80
C TRP A 302 5.92 22.33 28.11
N ASN A 303 5.08 21.63 28.87
CA ASN A 303 3.71 21.27 28.49
C ASN A 303 2.68 22.00 29.39
N ASN A 304 1.38 21.83 29.11
CA ASN A 304 0.30 22.40 29.92
C ASN A 304 -0.34 21.34 30.84
N LEU A 305 0.51 20.56 31.51
CA LEU A 305 0.09 19.36 32.24
C LEU A 305 -0.66 19.69 33.53
N LYS A 306 -1.84 19.10 33.68
CA LYS A 306 -2.54 19.02 34.96
C LYS A 306 -2.28 17.65 35.57
N LEU A 307 -1.39 17.60 36.56
CA LEU A 307 -1.03 16.36 37.23
C LEU A 307 -1.98 16.07 38.40
N ASN A 308 -2.67 14.94 38.35
CA ASN A 308 -3.50 14.47 39.44
C ASN A 308 -2.70 13.54 40.38
N LYS A 309 -3.29 13.12 41.51
CA LYS A 309 -2.64 12.25 42.49
C LYS A 309 -2.15 10.92 41.89
N THR A 310 -2.90 10.33 40.97
CA THR A 310 -2.56 9.06 40.32
C THR A 310 -1.34 9.23 39.41
N THR A 311 -1.35 10.21 38.52
CA THR A 311 -0.23 10.50 37.61
C THR A 311 1.04 10.85 38.39
N MET A 312 0.93 11.65 39.46
CA MET A 312 2.08 11.98 40.33
C MET A 312 2.67 10.73 40.99
N LYS A 313 1.83 9.78 41.40
CA LYS A 313 2.31 8.50 41.96
C LYS A 313 3.08 7.70 40.90
N ILE A 314 2.52 7.58 39.69
CA ILE A 314 3.15 6.87 38.57
C ILE A 314 4.53 7.45 38.25
N LEU A 315 4.64 8.78 38.14
CA LEU A 315 5.91 9.46 37.85
C LEU A 315 6.94 9.22 38.96
N LYS A 316 6.55 9.30 40.24
CA LYS A 316 7.45 8.97 41.36
C LYS A 316 7.92 7.51 41.32
N ASP A 317 7.06 6.60 40.90
CA ASP A 317 7.44 5.19 40.79
C ASP A 317 8.39 4.94 39.62
N TYR A 318 8.37 5.76 38.56
CA TYR A 318 9.42 5.80 37.54
C TYR A 318 10.74 6.35 38.09
N GLU A 319 10.73 7.47 38.82
CA GLU A 319 11.94 8.05 39.43
C GLU A 319 12.63 7.04 40.38
N LYS A 320 11.86 6.30 41.18
CA LYS A 320 12.39 5.23 42.06
C LYS A 320 13.09 4.10 41.29
N LYS A 321 12.68 3.84 40.05
CA LYS A 321 13.33 2.85 39.16
C LYS A 321 14.56 3.43 38.46
N GLY A 322 14.93 4.68 38.75
CA GLY A 322 16.07 5.36 38.14
C GLY A 322 15.74 6.10 36.84
N CYS A 323 14.47 6.25 36.48
CA CYS A 323 14.07 7.06 35.33
C CYS A 323 14.28 8.54 35.65
N LYS A 324 15.00 9.25 34.78
CA LYS A 324 15.15 10.71 34.84
C LYS A 324 13.91 11.35 34.25
N ILE A 325 13.15 12.07 35.06
CA ILE A 325 11.95 12.75 34.63
C ILE A 325 12.15 14.26 34.73
N ASP A 326 11.85 14.97 33.65
CA ASP A 326 11.78 16.43 33.66
C ASP A 326 10.31 16.87 33.48
N LEU A 327 9.81 17.63 34.45
CA LEU A 327 8.47 18.19 34.51
C LEU A 327 8.49 19.73 34.55
N THR A 328 9.64 20.36 34.25
CA THR A 328 9.83 21.81 34.37
C THR A 328 8.74 22.56 33.59
N SER A 329 7.98 23.39 34.29
CA SER A 329 6.99 24.31 33.72
C SER A 329 7.44 25.76 33.93
N HIS A 330 7.04 26.68 33.05
CA HIS A 330 7.16 28.12 33.31
C HIS A 330 5.77 28.76 33.25
N ASP A 331 5.60 29.82 34.03
CA ASP A 331 4.41 30.68 34.02
C ASP A 331 4.25 31.44 32.68
N GLU A 332 5.35 31.61 31.93
CA GLU A 332 5.32 32.07 30.54
C GLU A 332 5.78 30.95 29.58
N PRO A 333 4.97 30.61 28.58
CA PRO A 333 5.32 29.55 27.65
C PRO A 333 6.26 30.04 26.54
N LEU A 334 7.36 29.32 26.30
CA LEU A 334 8.35 29.58 25.24
C LEU A 334 7.81 29.75 23.80
N TRP A 335 6.52 29.50 23.53
CA TRP A 335 5.91 29.86 22.24
C TRP A 335 5.66 31.37 22.08
N SER A 336 5.94 32.18 23.11
CA SER A 336 5.91 33.65 23.08
C SER A 336 7.18 34.29 22.48
N TYR A 337 8.23 33.50 22.17
CA TYR A 337 9.50 33.98 21.60
C TYR A 337 9.80 33.36 20.23
#